data_AF-A0A1G2BRQ7-F1
#
_entry.id   AF-A0A1G2BRQ7-F1
#
_cell.length_a   1.000
_cell.length_b   1.000
_cell.length_c   1.000
_cell.angle_alpha   90.00
_cell.angle_beta   90.00
_cell.angle_gamma   90.00
#
_symmetry.space_group_name_H-M   'P 1'
#
loop_
_entity.id
_entity.type
_entity.pdbx_description
1 polymer ?
#
loop_
_entity_poly.entity_id
_entity_poly.type
_entity_poly.pdbx_seq_one_letter_code
_entity_poly.pdbx_strand_id
1 'polypeptide(L)'
;MPELLIKPTTISKTLSLIFNIDTAGWYVLSVSARVRDEKQRGADATDDEDLRIEIDGEKFSKLNNPQRYFDSPAAFSGGKLHNTSKTVYFITQFRAGKHAVSLIPDQGALVERVDIQNIADPSHVAFGLNQQAEDGNNKPWLTFVLRDLGLKSLTVKAQARWRFSDGDDIKVIVDDNIKKNKSSILHRNWIFASNVIRKILKSETGEANADKPEQSIKWGVRWLDHKAQGITDAGERHWRPWNEAVRNYNSQGNTKYEKEVYGVYKNGIDNRDKKNPIKLWTIIFFLLGCGVAGSVLFGIQRYNNQGKMWLTFEDGKEKRAAYVLTLNRIEGLVVRHIPISVEYTNGGNTFAIIKRATPQERVEDLFGSEPYAVVVTGEGWGGFLIKYVLKETDNGLALVPIVGEYGEGDDNDAFHADEISFVDTDGDGIMEVDEAGYVFYENALDQIWHSWYQYNASAGRYEFFRKDKEIATEWDI
;
A
#
# COMPACT_ATOMS: atom_id res chain seq x y z
N MET A 1 7.32 10.69 -40.76
CA MET A 1 7.77 9.28 -40.74
C MET A 1 6.74 8.49 -41.52
N PRO A 2 7.11 7.59 -42.45
CA PRO A 2 6.16 6.64 -43.01
C PRO A 2 5.51 5.82 -41.88
N GLU A 3 4.20 5.91 -41.78
CA GLU A 3 3.41 5.21 -40.78
C GLU A 3 3.07 3.82 -41.33
N LEU A 4 3.46 2.78 -40.61
CA LEU A 4 3.09 1.40 -40.93
C LEU A 4 1.68 1.07 -40.42
N LEU A 5 1.23 1.78 -39.38
CA LEU A 5 -0.13 1.71 -38.84
C LEU A 5 -0.72 3.11 -38.74
N ILE A 6 -1.75 3.39 -39.55
CA ILE A 6 -2.34 4.73 -39.75
C ILE A 6 -3.35 5.11 -38.65
N LYS A 7 -3.94 4.11 -37.98
CA LYS A 7 -4.97 4.33 -36.96
C LYS A 7 -4.71 3.48 -35.71
N PRO A 8 -4.98 4.02 -34.51
CA PRO A 8 -4.99 3.22 -33.29
C PRO A 8 -5.85 1.98 -33.45
N THR A 9 -5.29 0.82 -33.14
CA THR A 9 -5.92 -0.48 -33.38
C THR A 9 -5.78 -1.36 -32.15
N THR A 10 -6.90 -1.85 -31.62
CA THR A 10 -6.90 -2.90 -30.61
C THR A 10 -6.69 -4.25 -31.28
N ILE A 11 -5.69 -5.00 -30.81
CA ILE A 11 -5.35 -6.32 -31.32
C ILE A 11 -5.50 -7.36 -30.21
N SER A 12 -6.06 -8.52 -30.55
CA SER A 12 -6.16 -9.71 -29.68
C SER A 12 -5.49 -10.94 -30.29
N LYS A 13 -4.90 -10.79 -31.48
CA LYS A 13 -4.14 -11.80 -32.20
C LYS A 13 -2.91 -11.12 -32.81
N THR A 14 -1.91 -11.91 -33.18
CA THR A 14 -0.70 -11.42 -33.84
C THR A 14 -1.05 -10.59 -35.08
N LEU A 15 -0.58 -9.34 -35.09
CA LEU A 15 -0.64 -8.44 -36.25
C LEU A 15 0.76 -8.32 -36.84
N SER A 16 0.93 -8.75 -38.10
CA SER A 16 2.20 -8.61 -38.83
C SER A 16 2.10 -7.46 -39.83
N LEU A 17 2.96 -6.45 -39.68
CA LEU A 17 3.06 -5.31 -40.58
C LEU A 17 4.29 -5.49 -41.46
N ILE A 18 4.04 -5.68 -42.75
CA ILE A 18 5.06 -5.86 -43.76
C ILE A 18 5.45 -4.49 -44.32
N PHE A 19 6.75 -4.24 -44.46
CA PHE A 19 7.28 -3.03 -45.06
C PHE A 19 8.48 -3.33 -45.96
N ASN A 20 8.76 -2.43 -46.89
CA ASN A 20 9.90 -2.53 -47.80
C ASN A 20 10.91 -1.44 -47.46
N ILE A 21 12.18 -1.80 -47.53
CA ILE A 21 13.33 -0.91 -47.40
C ILE A 21 14.01 -0.81 -48.76
N ASP A 22 14.02 0.38 -49.36
CA ASP A 22 14.57 0.56 -50.71
C ASP A 22 16.11 0.54 -50.69
N THR A 23 16.71 1.09 -49.64
CA THR A 23 18.17 1.20 -49.49
C THR A 23 18.59 0.65 -48.14
N ALA A 24 19.55 -0.28 -48.13
CA ALA A 24 20.11 -0.80 -46.89
C ALA A 24 20.73 0.34 -46.06
N GLY A 25 20.51 0.34 -44.75
CA GLY A 25 20.97 1.44 -43.90
C GLY A 25 20.46 1.34 -42.47
N TRP A 26 20.71 2.40 -41.69
CA TRP A 26 20.21 2.53 -40.33
C TRP A 26 18.80 3.10 -40.32
N TYR A 27 17.96 2.52 -39.49
CA TYR A 27 16.57 2.95 -39.32
C TYR A 27 16.20 2.97 -37.84
N VAL A 28 15.21 3.80 -37.54
CA VAL A 28 14.44 3.74 -36.31
C VAL A 28 13.05 3.21 -36.62
N LEU A 29 12.63 2.17 -35.91
CA LEU A 29 11.26 1.68 -35.88
C LEU A 29 10.67 2.02 -34.51
N SER A 30 9.59 2.78 -34.46
CA SER A 30 8.92 3.14 -33.21
C SER A 30 7.56 2.48 -33.11
N VAL A 31 7.26 1.91 -31.94
CA VAL A 31 5.96 1.34 -31.61
C VAL A 31 5.44 2.01 -30.33
N SER A 32 4.28 2.65 -30.43
CA SER A 32 3.54 3.19 -29.28
C SER A 32 2.31 2.34 -29.00
N ALA A 33 2.13 1.94 -27.75
CA ALA A 33 0.99 1.14 -27.34
C ALA A 33 0.61 1.34 -25.88
N ARG A 34 -0.59 0.85 -25.54
CA ARG A 34 -1.11 0.73 -24.18
C ARG A 34 -1.57 -0.70 -23.95
N VAL A 35 -1.46 -1.10 -22.69
CA VAL A 35 -1.97 -2.37 -22.18
C VAL A 35 -2.51 -2.16 -20.78
N ARG A 36 -3.61 -2.84 -20.47
CA ARG A 36 -4.33 -2.74 -19.19
C ARG A 36 -3.81 -3.74 -18.17
N ASP A 37 -3.83 -3.36 -16.89
CA ASP A 37 -3.61 -4.32 -15.81
C ASP A 37 -4.83 -5.24 -15.60
N GLU A 38 -4.65 -6.28 -14.79
CA GLU A 38 -5.72 -7.22 -14.39
C GLU A 38 -7.00 -6.48 -13.95
N LYS A 39 -6.87 -5.48 -13.07
CA LYS A 39 -7.99 -4.73 -12.49
C LYS A 39 -8.77 -3.91 -13.54
N GLN A 40 -8.09 -3.40 -14.55
CA GLN A 40 -8.68 -2.61 -15.65
C GLN A 40 -9.37 -3.49 -16.71
N ARG A 41 -9.11 -4.81 -16.71
CA ARG A 41 -9.76 -5.75 -17.63
C ARG A 41 -11.12 -6.24 -17.12
N GLY A 42 -11.31 -6.28 -15.81
CA GLY A 42 -12.58 -6.66 -15.16
C GLY A 42 -12.33 -7.39 -13.85
N ALA A 43 -13.37 -7.50 -13.01
CA ALA A 43 -13.26 -8.12 -11.68
C ALA A 43 -12.92 -9.62 -11.71
N ASP A 44 -13.17 -10.29 -12.85
CA ASP A 44 -12.92 -11.72 -13.05
C ASP A 44 -11.68 -12.01 -13.92
N ALA A 45 -10.93 -10.99 -14.35
CA ALA A 45 -9.69 -11.19 -15.07
C ALA A 45 -8.62 -11.71 -14.10
N THR A 46 -7.89 -12.76 -14.48
CA THR A 46 -6.79 -13.35 -13.68
C THR A 46 -5.41 -13.00 -14.24
N ASP A 47 -5.38 -12.21 -15.31
CA ASP A 47 -4.20 -11.97 -16.14
C ASP A 47 -4.25 -10.53 -16.69
N ASP A 48 -3.11 -9.93 -16.95
CA ASP A 48 -3.01 -8.59 -17.54
C ASP A 48 -2.99 -8.64 -19.09
N GLU A 49 -3.04 -7.47 -19.72
CA GLU A 49 -2.73 -7.34 -21.15
C GLU A 49 -1.22 -7.15 -21.31
N ASP A 50 -0.60 -7.86 -22.24
CA ASP A 50 0.80 -7.64 -22.59
C ASP A 50 0.98 -7.54 -24.11
N LEU A 51 2.06 -6.92 -24.56
CA LEU A 51 2.42 -6.85 -25.98
C LEU A 51 3.90 -7.08 -26.18
N ARG A 52 4.24 -8.11 -26.97
CA ARG A 52 5.58 -8.38 -27.46
C ARG A 52 5.74 -7.87 -28.89
N ILE A 53 6.92 -7.33 -29.18
CA ILE A 53 7.32 -6.93 -30.53
C ILE A 53 8.41 -7.89 -31.02
N GLU A 54 8.31 -8.33 -32.27
CA GLU A 54 9.36 -9.05 -32.99
C GLU A 54 9.67 -8.35 -34.31
N ILE A 55 10.95 -8.31 -34.70
CA ILE A 55 11.42 -7.73 -35.97
C ILE A 55 12.07 -8.85 -36.76
N ASP A 56 11.54 -9.17 -37.94
CA ASP A 56 11.99 -10.30 -38.77
C ASP A 56 12.10 -11.63 -37.99
N GLY A 57 11.18 -11.84 -37.04
CA GLY A 57 11.14 -13.02 -36.17
C GLY A 57 12.11 -13.00 -34.98
N GLU A 58 12.94 -11.97 -34.85
CA GLU A 58 13.83 -11.81 -33.70
C GLU A 58 13.05 -11.37 -32.45
N LYS A 59 13.38 -11.99 -31.31
CA LYS A 59 12.76 -11.73 -30.01
C LYS A 59 13.70 -10.94 -29.10
N PHE A 60 13.14 -9.94 -28.42
CA PHE A 60 13.88 -9.11 -27.46
C PHE A 60 13.56 -9.55 -26.04
N SER A 61 14.40 -10.43 -25.49
CA SER A 61 14.22 -10.93 -24.12
C SER A 61 14.63 -9.93 -23.05
N LYS A 62 14.23 -10.18 -21.81
CA LYS A 62 14.74 -9.47 -20.64
C LYS A 62 16.23 -9.81 -20.45
N LEU A 63 17.06 -8.80 -20.21
CA LEU A 63 18.53 -8.95 -20.16
C LEU A 63 19.00 -9.97 -19.14
N ASN A 64 18.34 -10.05 -17.98
CA ASN A 64 18.68 -11.01 -16.93
C ASN A 64 17.88 -12.33 -16.98
N ASN A 65 16.96 -12.49 -17.94
CA ASN A 65 16.21 -13.73 -18.11
C ASN A 65 15.77 -13.90 -19.59
N PRO A 66 16.51 -14.70 -20.38
CA PRO A 66 16.27 -14.82 -21.81
C PRO A 66 14.95 -15.51 -22.19
N GLN A 67 14.27 -16.14 -21.23
CA GLN A 67 12.98 -16.80 -21.43
C GLN A 67 11.79 -15.85 -21.23
N ARG A 68 12.00 -14.68 -20.63
CA ARG A 68 10.93 -13.71 -20.33
C ARG A 68 10.89 -12.61 -21.40
N TYR A 69 9.98 -12.75 -22.36
CA TYR A 69 9.85 -11.81 -23.47
C TYR A 69 8.84 -10.68 -23.21
N PHE A 70 7.69 -10.97 -22.59
CA PHE A 70 6.68 -9.95 -22.26
C PHE A 70 7.11 -9.00 -21.12
N ASP A 71 8.06 -9.44 -20.30
CA ASP A 71 8.66 -8.61 -19.26
C ASP A 71 9.83 -7.74 -19.70
N SER A 72 10.26 -7.90 -20.96
CA SER A 72 11.39 -7.18 -21.53
C SER A 72 11.11 -5.67 -21.52
N PRO A 73 12.14 -4.82 -21.35
CA PRO A 73 12.00 -3.38 -21.60
C PRO A 73 11.48 -3.08 -23.02
N ALA A 74 11.73 -3.95 -24.00
CA ALA A 74 11.23 -3.83 -25.36
C ALA A 74 9.74 -4.21 -25.55
N ALA A 75 9.11 -4.79 -24.53
CA ALA A 75 7.71 -5.19 -24.52
C ALA A 75 6.84 -4.19 -23.71
N PHE A 76 5.53 -4.39 -23.75
CA PHE A 76 4.55 -3.67 -22.95
C PHE A 76 3.93 -4.65 -21.97
N SER A 77 3.88 -4.28 -20.70
CA SER A 77 3.26 -5.11 -19.67
C SER A 77 2.18 -4.36 -18.91
N GLY A 78 1.01 -4.97 -18.80
CA GLY A 78 -0.19 -4.38 -18.22
C GLY A 78 0.01 -4.04 -16.75
N GLY A 79 0.58 -4.97 -15.98
CA GLY A 79 0.93 -4.78 -14.57
C GLY A 79 2.04 -3.75 -14.35
N LYS A 80 2.75 -3.31 -15.40
CA LYS A 80 3.70 -2.18 -15.32
C LYS A 80 3.06 -0.88 -15.78
N LEU A 81 2.31 -0.88 -16.86
CA LEU A 81 1.80 0.32 -17.54
C LEU A 81 0.45 0.79 -17.02
N HIS A 82 -0.47 -0.11 -16.64
CA HIS A 82 -1.83 0.24 -16.19
C HIS A 82 -2.52 1.22 -17.14
N ASN A 83 -2.52 0.91 -18.44
CA ASN A 83 -3.12 1.71 -19.51
C ASN A 83 -2.44 3.06 -19.81
N THR A 84 -1.23 3.34 -19.28
CA THR A 84 -0.43 4.48 -19.73
C THR A 84 0.28 4.20 -21.05
N SER A 85 0.43 5.20 -21.90
CA SER A 85 1.18 5.06 -23.17
C SER A 85 2.68 4.91 -22.92
N LYS A 86 3.29 4.01 -23.70
CA LYS A 86 4.74 3.83 -23.80
C LYS A 86 5.13 3.82 -25.26
N THR A 87 6.34 4.28 -25.55
CA THR A 87 6.96 4.12 -26.89
C THR A 87 8.28 3.36 -26.80
N VAL A 88 8.42 2.35 -27.65
CA VAL A 88 9.67 1.59 -27.84
C VAL A 88 10.27 1.95 -29.20
N TYR A 89 11.52 2.41 -29.20
CA TYR A 89 12.31 2.74 -30.38
C TYR A 89 13.36 1.66 -30.61
N PHE A 90 13.29 0.98 -31.75
CA PHE A 90 14.30 0.03 -32.21
C PHE A 90 15.22 0.73 -33.20
N ILE A 91 16.49 0.85 -32.83
CA ILE A 91 17.54 1.39 -33.71
C ILE A 91 18.31 0.18 -34.24
N THR A 92 18.17 -0.08 -35.55
CA THR A 92 18.70 -1.28 -36.20
C THR A 92 19.11 -0.99 -37.63
N GLN A 93 20.00 -1.82 -38.17
CA GLN A 93 20.28 -1.84 -39.60
C GLN A 93 19.24 -2.72 -40.30
N PHE A 94 18.69 -2.25 -41.42
CA PHE A 94 17.90 -3.07 -42.34
C PHE A 94 18.65 -3.23 -43.67
N ARG A 95 18.45 -4.37 -44.32
CA ARG A 95 18.91 -4.60 -45.68
C ARG A 95 17.86 -4.03 -46.65
N ALA A 96 18.23 -3.87 -47.92
CA ALA A 96 17.22 -3.58 -48.93
C ALA A 96 16.33 -4.82 -49.10
N GLY A 97 15.02 -4.61 -49.21
CA GLY A 97 14.04 -5.69 -49.38
C GLY A 97 12.89 -5.63 -48.40
N LYS A 98 12.19 -6.77 -48.29
CA LYS A 98 10.97 -6.93 -47.52
C LYS A 98 11.29 -7.34 -46.09
N HIS A 99 10.67 -6.66 -45.13
CA HIS A 99 10.81 -6.87 -43.70
C HIS A 99 9.44 -6.96 -43.03
N ALA A 100 9.40 -7.44 -41.79
CA ALA A 100 8.17 -7.53 -41.02
C ALA A 100 8.38 -7.12 -39.56
N VAL A 101 7.42 -6.36 -39.03
CA VAL A 101 7.22 -6.22 -37.59
C VAL A 101 6.02 -7.06 -37.18
N SER A 102 6.17 -7.86 -36.14
CA SER A 102 5.08 -8.65 -35.56
C SER A 102 4.74 -8.13 -34.17
N LEU A 103 3.47 -7.76 -34.00
CA LEU A 103 2.89 -7.29 -32.75
C LEU A 103 2.06 -8.44 -32.16
N ILE A 104 2.54 -9.03 -31.07
CA ILE A 104 2.02 -10.28 -30.52
C ILE A 104 1.41 -9.96 -29.15
N PRO A 105 0.09 -9.77 -29.05
CA PRO A 105 -0.57 -9.50 -27.78
C PRO A 105 -0.69 -10.77 -26.95
N ASP A 106 -0.60 -10.63 -25.63
CA ASP A 106 -1.19 -11.56 -24.67
C ASP A 106 -2.46 -10.89 -24.13
N GLN A 107 -3.60 -11.58 -24.22
CA GLN A 107 -4.94 -11.09 -23.86
C GLN A 107 -5.50 -9.88 -24.64
N GLY A 108 -4.65 -8.97 -25.12
CA GLY A 108 -5.03 -7.77 -25.87
C GLY A 108 -3.97 -6.67 -25.81
N ALA A 109 -4.02 -5.72 -26.74
CA ALA A 109 -3.26 -4.47 -26.65
C ALA A 109 -3.88 -3.39 -27.53
N LEU A 110 -3.80 -2.13 -27.12
CA LEU A 110 -4.10 -0.98 -27.98
C LEU A 110 -2.79 -0.47 -28.60
N VAL A 111 -2.57 -0.76 -29.88
CA VAL A 111 -1.43 -0.23 -30.63
C VAL A 111 -1.82 1.13 -31.18
N GLU A 112 -1.21 2.19 -30.66
CA GLU A 112 -1.54 3.56 -31.03
C GLU A 112 -0.88 3.94 -32.36
N ARG A 113 0.39 3.55 -32.54
CA ARG A 113 1.20 3.99 -33.67
C ARG A 113 2.38 3.06 -33.94
N VAL A 114 2.69 2.85 -35.23
CA VAL A 114 3.92 2.20 -35.69
C VAL A 114 4.52 3.01 -36.83
N ASP A 115 5.76 3.47 -36.66
CA ASP A 115 6.47 4.25 -37.67
C ASP A 115 7.85 3.67 -37.96
N ILE A 116 8.34 3.91 -39.18
CA ILE A 116 9.72 3.63 -39.55
C ILE A 116 10.36 4.85 -40.20
N GLN A 117 11.62 5.14 -39.88
CA GLN A 117 12.36 6.25 -40.46
C GLN A 117 13.83 5.90 -40.67
N ASN A 118 14.39 6.29 -41.81
CA ASN A 118 15.81 6.19 -42.08
C ASN A 118 16.62 7.17 -41.21
N ILE A 119 17.73 6.70 -40.67
CA ILE A 119 18.71 7.50 -39.92
C ILE A 119 19.82 7.88 -40.90
N ALA A 120 19.79 9.14 -41.34
CA ALA A 120 20.76 9.66 -42.32
C ALA A 120 22.19 9.70 -41.77
N ASP A 121 22.35 10.09 -40.50
CA ASP A 121 23.64 10.09 -39.80
C ASP A 121 23.59 9.18 -38.55
N PRO A 122 24.06 7.92 -38.65
CA PRO A 122 24.07 7.00 -37.51
C PRO A 122 25.10 7.38 -36.44
N SER A 123 26.04 8.30 -36.73
CA SER A 123 27.02 8.76 -35.74
C SER A 123 26.42 9.77 -34.75
N HIS A 124 25.33 10.45 -35.14
CA HIS A 124 24.63 11.44 -34.31
C HIS A 124 23.11 11.24 -34.37
N VAL A 125 22.64 10.18 -33.72
CA VAL A 125 21.19 9.93 -33.63
C VAL A 125 20.56 10.85 -32.58
N ALA A 126 19.68 11.74 -33.03
CA ALA A 126 18.94 12.67 -32.17
C ALA A 126 17.44 12.59 -32.45
N PHE A 127 16.65 12.54 -31.38
CA PHE A 127 15.19 12.50 -31.45
C PHE A 127 14.59 13.75 -30.81
N GLY A 128 13.82 14.51 -31.59
CA GLY A 128 12.99 15.61 -31.09
C GLY A 128 11.68 15.07 -30.51
N LEU A 129 11.76 14.44 -29.34
CA LEU A 129 10.60 13.81 -28.69
C LEU A 129 9.76 14.86 -27.96
N ASN A 130 8.89 15.55 -28.71
CA ASN A 130 7.91 16.50 -28.15
C ASN A 130 6.70 15.77 -27.57
N GLN A 131 6.94 14.74 -26.77
CA GLN A 131 5.90 13.96 -26.10
C GLN A 131 5.88 14.31 -24.62
N GLN A 132 4.70 14.30 -24.02
CA GLN A 132 4.51 14.45 -22.59
C GLN A 132 4.23 13.07 -21.98
N ALA A 133 4.92 12.72 -20.90
CA ALA A 133 4.58 11.53 -20.13
C ALA A 133 3.20 11.70 -19.49
N GLU A 134 2.44 10.62 -19.46
CA GLU A 134 1.16 10.61 -18.75
C GLU A 134 1.36 10.52 -17.25
N ASP A 135 0.40 11.04 -16.50
CA ASP A 135 0.43 10.98 -15.04
C ASP A 135 0.35 9.51 -14.60
N GLY A 136 1.40 9.05 -13.92
CA GLY A 136 1.50 7.67 -13.46
C GLY A 136 2.78 7.43 -12.66
N ASN A 137 2.65 6.77 -11.50
CA ASN A 137 3.78 6.52 -10.64
C ASN A 137 4.67 5.37 -11.18
N ASN A 138 5.97 5.63 -11.33
CA ASN A 138 6.98 4.66 -11.77
C ASN A 138 6.67 3.97 -13.11
N LYS A 139 6.00 4.67 -14.04
CA LYS A 139 5.60 4.09 -15.33
C LYS A 139 6.71 4.27 -16.39
N PRO A 140 7.10 3.20 -17.12
CA PRO A 140 8.06 3.33 -18.20
C PRO A 140 7.41 4.10 -19.36
N TRP A 141 8.04 5.22 -19.74
CA TRP A 141 7.53 6.10 -20.79
C TRP A 141 8.20 5.85 -22.15
N LEU A 142 9.53 5.87 -22.19
CA LEU A 142 10.31 5.67 -23.41
C LEU A 142 11.29 4.52 -23.23
N THR A 143 11.47 3.70 -24.26
CA THR A 143 12.52 2.67 -24.30
C THR A 143 13.26 2.73 -25.62
N PHE A 144 14.57 2.63 -25.58
CA PHE A 144 15.43 2.56 -26.76
C PHE A 144 16.13 1.20 -26.77
N VAL A 145 15.94 0.45 -27.85
CA VAL A 145 16.55 -0.85 -28.09
C VAL A 145 17.61 -0.65 -29.18
N LEU A 146 18.86 -0.94 -28.84
CA LEU A 146 19.98 -0.89 -29.76
C LEU A 146 20.27 -2.32 -30.25
N ARG A 147 19.93 -2.62 -31.51
CA ARG A 147 20.21 -3.93 -32.12
C ARG A 147 21.55 -3.87 -32.83
N ASP A 148 22.43 -4.81 -32.49
CA ASP A 148 23.81 -4.89 -33.00
C ASP A 148 24.64 -3.62 -32.76
N LEU A 149 24.30 -2.86 -31.71
CA LEU A 149 24.92 -1.59 -31.37
C LEU A 149 25.20 -1.48 -29.87
N GLY A 150 26.39 -0.97 -29.53
CA GLY A 150 26.74 -0.60 -28.16
C GLY A 150 26.44 0.86 -27.86
N LEU A 151 25.84 1.15 -26.70
CA LEU A 151 25.63 2.51 -26.23
C LEU A 151 26.95 3.13 -25.74
N LYS A 152 27.49 4.11 -26.48
CA LYS A 152 28.68 4.87 -26.05
C LYS A 152 28.35 6.00 -25.07
N SER A 153 27.34 6.81 -25.40
CA SER A 153 26.92 7.95 -24.58
C SER A 153 25.45 8.30 -24.84
N LEU A 154 24.76 8.80 -23.82
CA LEU A 154 23.37 9.25 -23.90
C LEU A 154 23.27 10.66 -23.31
N THR A 155 22.65 11.57 -24.05
CA THR A 155 22.28 12.91 -23.56
C THR A 155 20.78 13.05 -23.64
N VAL A 156 20.13 13.37 -22.51
CA VAL A 156 18.69 13.58 -22.43
C VAL A 156 18.42 15.04 -22.10
N LYS A 157 17.59 15.70 -22.91
CA LYS A 157 17.00 17.00 -22.60
C LYS A 157 15.52 16.79 -22.36
N ALA A 158 15.06 17.07 -21.15
CA ALA A 158 13.67 16.91 -20.75
C ALA A 158 13.22 18.12 -19.92
N GLN A 159 11.94 18.46 -20.00
CA GLN A 159 11.32 19.48 -19.17
C GLN A 159 10.47 18.79 -18.11
N ALA A 160 10.67 19.17 -16.84
CA ALA A 160 9.91 18.65 -15.71
C ALA A 160 9.16 19.79 -15.02
N ARG A 161 7.88 19.54 -14.71
CA ARG A 161 7.00 20.47 -13.99
C ARG A 161 6.89 20.04 -12.53
N TRP A 162 6.63 21.03 -11.69
CA TRP A 162 6.40 20.81 -10.27
C TRP A 162 4.95 21.19 -9.94
N ARG A 163 4.33 20.47 -9.02
CA ARG A 163 2.98 20.70 -8.50
C ARG A 163 3.06 20.68 -6.95
N PHE A 164 2.12 21.32 -6.27
CA PHE A 164 2.21 21.63 -4.82
C PHE A 164 2.40 20.42 -3.89
N SER A 165 2.02 19.22 -4.34
CA SER A 165 2.12 17.96 -3.59
C SER A 165 2.92 16.87 -4.32
N ASP A 166 3.30 17.09 -5.57
CA ASP A 166 3.87 16.08 -6.46
C ASP A 166 4.54 16.74 -7.68
N GLY A 167 5.45 16.08 -8.38
CA GLY A 167 6.02 16.64 -9.59
C GLY A 167 6.69 15.60 -10.47
N ASP A 168 7.09 16.04 -11.66
CA ASP A 168 7.61 15.12 -12.66
C ASP A 168 9.02 14.67 -12.24
N ASP A 169 9.20 13.36 -12.09
CA ASP A 169 10.47 12.74 -11.75
C ASP A 169 11.01 11.94 -12.94
N ILE A 170 12.33 11.94 -13.13
CA ILE A 170 12.99 11.24 -14.24
C ILE A 170 13.94 10.18 -13.70
N LYS A 171 13.74 8.95 -14.16
CA LYS A 171 14.61 7.82 -13.90
C LYS A 171 15.22 7.34 -15.22
N VAL A 172 16.52 7.07 -15.20
CA VAL A 172 17.25 6.53 -16.35
C VAL A 172 17.79 5.15 -15.98
N ILE A 173 17.49 4.17 -16.83
CA ILE A 173 17.93 2.78 -16.70
C ILE A 173 18.68 2.43 -17.98
N VAL A 174 19.88 1.88 -17.85
CA VAL A 174 20.71 1.42 -18.97
C VAL A 174 21.13 0.00 -18.65
N ASP A 175 20.76 -0.95 -19.50
CA ASP A 175 21.07 -2.38 -19.34
C ASP A 175 20.73 -2.89 -17.93
N ASP A 176 19.48 -2.70 -17.50
CA ASP A 176 18.95 -2.98 -16.15
C ASP A 176 19.65 -2.24 -14.98
N ASN A 177 20.62 -1.38 -15.26
CA ASN A 177 21.32 -0.58 -14.25
C ASN A 177 20.72 0.83 -14.13
N ILE A 178 20.17 1.13 -12.95
CA ILE A 178 19.64 2.46 -12.62
C ILE A 178 20.81 3.46 -12.50
N LYS A 179 20.76 4.56 -13.25
CA LYS A 179 21.72 5.66 -13.10
C LYS A 179 21.37 6.47 -11.84
N LYS A 180 22.15 6.24 -10.79
CA LYS A 180 21.91 6.84 -9.47
C LYS A 180 22.27 8.32 -9.43
N ASN A 181 21.46 9.11 -8.73
CA ASN A 181 21.74 10.49 -8.41
C ASN A 181 22.64 10.58 -7.17
N LYS A 182 23.89 11.01 -7.37
CA LYS A 182 24.88 11.14 -6.29
C LYS A 182 24.58 12.30 -5.33
N SER A 183 23.71 13.24 -5.71
CA SER A 183 23.42 14.46 -4.93
C SER A 183 22.26 14.30 -3.94
N SER A 184 21.54 13.18 -3.96
CA SER A 184 20.40 12.94 -3.05
C SER A 184 20.36 11.51 -2.57
N ILE A 185 20.31 11.32 -1.25
CA ILE A 185 20.14 9.99 -0.62
C ILE A 185 18.68 9.53 -0.75
N LEU A 186 17.73 10.43 -0.49
CA LEU A 186 16.29 10.15 -0.53
C LEU A 186 15.80 9.86 -1.97
N HIS A 187 16.35 10.55 -2.96
CA HIS A 187 16.00 10.37 -4.38
C HIS A 187 17.12 9.72 -5.19
N ARG A 188 17.89 8.80 -4.58
CA ARG A 188 19.07 8.18 -5.20
C ARG A 188 18.81 7.47 -6.53
N ASN A 189 17.57 7.04 -6.77
CA ASN A 189 17.17 6.33 -8.00
C ASN A 189 16.61 7.26 -9.09
N TRP A 190 16.53 8.56 -8.83
CA TRP A 190 15.92 9.56 -9.71
C TRP A 190 16.99 10.58 -10.12
N ILE A 191 17.36 10.59 -11.40
CA ILE A 191 18.38 11.52 -11.92
C ILE A 191 17.90 12.97 -11.79
N PHE A 192 16.59 13.15 -11.90
CA PHE A 192 15.88 14.36 -11.55
C PHE A 192 14.72 13.99 -10.65
N ALA A 193 14.63 14.64 -9.49
CA ALA A 193 13.46 14.57 -8.62
C ALA A 193 13.00 16.00 -8.33
N SER A 194 11.71 16.23 -8.47
CA SER A 194 11.04 17.53 -8.33
C SER A 194 10.92 17.95 -6.85
N ASN A 195 12.04 18.09 -6.13
CA ASN A 195 11.99 18.39 -4.69
C ASN A 195 11.78 19.90 -4.41
N VAL A 196 10.87 20.17 -3.47
CA VAL A 196 10.34 21.46 -2.98
C VAL A 196 11.42 22.52 -2.72
N ILE A 197 12.55 22.14 -2.11
CA ILE A 197 13.58 23.10 -1.67
C ILE A 197 14.32 23.72 -2.87
N ARG A 198 14.45 22.98 -3.98
CA ARG A 198 15.32 23.39 -5.09
C ARG A 198 14.67 24.41 -6.02
N LYS A 199 13.33 24.47 -6.08
CA LYS A 199 12.57 25.39 -6.95
C LYS A 199 12.09 26.67 -6.25
N ILE A 200 11.89 26.64 -4.92
CA ILE A 200 11.70 27.87 -4.11
C ILE A 200 12.86 28.85 -4.36
N LEU A 201 14.07 28.33 -4.62
CA LEU A 201 15.27 29.12 -4.85
C LEU A 201 15.56 29.47 -6.33
N LYS A 202 14.85 28.95 -7.36
CA LYS A 202 15.40 29.03 -8.75
C LYS A 202 14.56 29.41 -9.98
N SER A 203 13.22 29.54 -10.02
CA SER A 203 12.60 30.08 -11.27
C SER A 203 11.13 30.49 -11.20
N GLU A 204 10.84 31.75 -11.56
CA GLU A 204 9.99 32.20 -12.72
C GLU A 204 9.53 33.65 -12.55
N THR A 205 9.68 34.50 -13.57
CA THR A 205 9.17 35.88 -13.60
C THR A 205 7.64 35.93 -13.49
N GLY A 206 7.13 36.36 -12.35
CA GLY A 206 5.72 36.62 -12.12
C GLY A 206 5.58 37.79 -11.14
N GLU A 207 4.44 38.47 -11.17
CA GLU A 207 4.14 39.50 -10.18
C GLU A 207 3.85 38.84 -8.83
N ALA A 208 4.30 39.49 -7.75
CA ALA A 208 4.07 38.99 -6.41
C ALA A 208 2.58 38.96 -6.08
N ASN A 209 2.08 37.85 -5.54
CA ASN A 209 0.70 37.69 -5.08
C ASN A 209 0.73 37.08 -3.66
N ALA A 210 -0.08 37.57 -2.74
CA ALA A 210 -0.11 37.09 -1.35
C ALA A 210 -1.51 36.63 -0.90
N ASP A 211 -2.40 36.31 -1.85
CA ASP A 211 -3.82 36.01 -1.60
C ASP A 211 -4.03 34.69 -0.84
N LYS A 212 -3.01 33.82 -0.81
CA LYS A 212 -2.99 32.59 -0.02
C LYS A 212 -1.71 32.49 0.80
N PRO A 213 -1.74 31.85 2.00
CA PRO A 213 -0.56 31.69 2.85
C PRO A 213 0.64 31.11 2.10
N GLU A 214 0.42 30.18 1.18
CA GLU A 214 1.46 29.51 0.39
C GLU A 214 2.15 30.47 -0.59
N GLN A 215 1.37 31.36 -1.21
CA GLN A 215 1.92 32.40 -2.10
C GLN A 215 2.68 33.44 -1.28
N SER A 216 2.16 33.85 -0.13
CA SER A 216 2.84 34.76 0.80
C SER A 216 4.21 34.23 1.24
N ILE A 217 4.31 32.94 1.62
CA ILE A 217 5.58 32.30 1.97
C ILE A 217 6.53 32.23 0.77
N LYS A 218 6.05 31.78 -0.40
CA LYS A 218 6.86 31.68 -1.63
C LYS A 218 7.47 33.03 -2.04
N TRP A 219 6.64 34.08 -2.09
CA TRP A 219 7.08 35.42 -2.48
C TRP A 219 7.93 36.09 -1.40
N GLY A 220 7.64 35.84 -0.12
CA GLY A 220 8.47 36.29 1.00
C GLY A 220 9.90 35.75 0.94
N VAL A 221 10.07 34.45 0.69
CA VAL A 221 11.40 33.82 0.55
C VAL A 221 12.16 34.34 -0.67
N ARG A 222 11.49 34.50 -1.81
CA ARG A 222 12.11 35.01 -3.04
C ARG A 222 12.50 36.49 -2.93
N TRP A 223 11.65 37.29 -2.30
CA TRP A 223 11.92 38.70 -2.08
C TRP A 223 13.15 38.85 -1.17
N LEU A 224 13.24 38.03 -0.12
CA LEU A 224 14.42 37.94 0.75
C LEU A 224 15.68 37.60 -0.04
N ASP A 225 15.61 36.61 -0.94
CA ASP A 225 16.71 36.21 -1.82
C ASP A 225 17.22 37.39 -2.68
N HIS A 226 16.32 38.11 -3.34
CA HIS A 226 16.67 39.27 -4.16
C HIS A 226 17.25 40.44 -3.36
N LYS A 227 16.83 40.63 -2.12
CA LYS A 227 17.25 41.76 -1.28
C LYS A 227 18.50 41.47 -0.47
N ALA A 228 18.76 40.19 -0.24
CA ALA A 228 20.03 39.66 0.22
C ALA A 228 21.08 39.62 -0.90
N GLN A 229 20.74 39.85 -2.17
CA GLN A 229 21.72 40.06 -3.24
C GLN A 229 22.00 41.56 -3.45
N GLY A 230 23.27 41.94 -3.44
CA GLY A 230 23.77 43.24 -3.87
C GLY A 230 24.45 43.13 -5.24
N ILE A 231 24.54 44.24 -5.97
CA ILE A 231 25.32 44.37 -7.20
C ILE A 231 26.40 45.41 -6.91
N THR A 232 27.67 45.10 -7.16
CA THR A 232 28.78 46.06 -7.04
C THR A 232 28.77 47.05 -8.21
N ASP A 233 29.50 48.16 -8.11
CA ASP A 233 29.60 49.14 -9.22
C ASP A 233 30.16 48.54 -10.52
N ALA A 234 30.90 47.43 -10.41
CA ALA A 234 31.40 46.65 -11.54
C ALA A 234 30.38 45.66 -12.13
N GLY A 235 29.16 45.60 -11.58
CA GLY A 235 28.09 44.70 -12.03
C GLY A 235 28.14 43.29 -11.43
N GLU A 236 29.06 43.01 -10.50
CA GLU A 236 29.18 41.69 -9.87
C GLU A 236 28.14 41.49 -8.78
N ARG A 237 27.52 40.30 -8.73
CA ARG A 237 26.56 39.96 -7.68
C ARG A 237 27.26 39.43 -6.45
N HIS A 238 26.89 39.94 -5.28
CA HIS A 238 27.34 39.42 -3.99
C HIS A 238 26.16 39.24 -3.03
N TRP A 239 26.34 38.42 -2.00
CA TRP A 239 25.37 38.29 -0.93
C TRP A 239 25.64 39.35 0.14
N ARG A 240 24.65 40.21 0.37
CA ARG A 240 24.64 41.15 1.48
C ARG A 240 24.53 40.38 2.81
N PRO A 241 25.19 40.85 3.86
CA PRO A 241 24.93 40.38 5.22
C PRO A 241 23.43 40.44 5.54
N TRP A 242 22.93 39.43 6.24
CA TRP A 242 21.50 39.28 6.55
C TRP A 242 20.87 40.52 7.19
N ASN A 243 21.60 41.18 8.09
CA ASN A 243 21.13 42.39 8.77
C ASN A 243 20.96 43.57 7.79
N GLU A 244 21.82 43.68 6.78
CA GLU A 244 21.68 44.68 5.70
C GLU A 244 20.47 44.35 4.81
N ALA A 245 20.25 43.07 4.49
CA ALA A 245 19.08 42.63 3.72
C ALA A 245 17.76 42.98 4.44
N VAL A 246 17.69 42.74 5.75
CA VAL A 246 16.53 43.08 6.60
C VAL A 246 16.35 44.61 6.72
N ARG A 247 17.45 45.37 6.87
CA ARG A 247 17.40 46.85 6.86
C ARG A 247 16.79 47.35 5.54
N ASN A 248 17.17 46.78 4.42
CA ASN A 248 16.66 47.15 3.10
C ASN A 248 15.23 46.66 2.81
N TYR A 249 14.62 45.85 3.69
CA TYR A 249 13.25 45.34 3.53
C TYR A 249 12.19 46.39 3.78
N ASN A 250 12.18 46.91 5.00
CA ASN A 250 11.03 47.67 5.48
C ASN A 250 11.43 48.72 6.51
N SER A 251 12.73 48.94 6.68
CA SER A 251 13.18 49.87 7.70
C SER A 251 13.20 51.32 7.22
N GLN A 252 13.29 51.59 5.91
CA GLN A 252 13.65 52.93 5.40
C GLN A 252 14.89 53.52 6.14
N GLY A 253 15.79 52.66 6.64
CA GLY A 253 16.92 53.03 7.51
C GLY A 253 16.67 52.85 9.02
N ASN A 254 15.49 52.39 9.44
CA ASN A 254 15.12 52.13 10.83
C ASN A 254 15.84 50.89 11.41
N THR A 255 17.01 51.14 11.99
CA THR A 255 17.83 50.12 12.67
C THR A 255 17.12 49.38 13.80
N LYS A 256 15.97 49.87 14.30
CA LYS A 256 15.17 49.19 15.32
C LYS A 256 14.50 47.92 14.77
N TYR A 257 13.86 48.01 13.61
CA TYR A 257 13.20 46.88 12.96
C TYR A 257 14.20 45.79 12.56
N GLU A 258 15.35 46.20 12.03
CA GLU A 258 16.48 45.30 11.76
C GLU A 258 16.90 44.54 13.01
N LYS A 259 17.12 45.24 14.13
CA LYS A 259 17.55 44.60 15.38
C LYS A 259 16.50 43.66 15.96
N GLU A 260 15.22 43.99 15.83
CA GLU A 260 14.11 43.13 16.29
C GLU A 260 14.03 41.84 15.47
N VAL A 261 13.99 41.93 14.14
CA VAL A 261 13.93 40.77 13.25
C VAL A 261 15.23 39.95 13.33
N TYR A 262 16.39 40.61 13.31
CA TYR A 262 17.68 39.94 13.46
C TYR A 262 17.81 39.25 14.83
N GLY A 263 17.24 39.84 15.89
CA GLY A 263 17.15 39.23 17.22
C GLY A 263 16.33 37.94 17.22
N VAL A 264 15.22 37.90 16.48
CA VAL A 264 14.43 36.66 16.28
C VAL A 264 15.26 35.60 15.57
N TYR A 265 15.93 35.95 14.46
CA TYR A 265 16.68 34.98 13.67
C TYR A 265 17.96 34.46 14.35
N LYS A 266 18.77 35.37 14.92
CA LYS A 266 20.07 35.01 15.51
C LYS A 266 19.92 34.41 16.89
N ASN A 267 19.06 35.03 17.71
CA ASN A 267 18.96 34.67 19.11
C ASN A 267 17.72 33.85 19.40
N GLY A 268 16.76 33.73 18.47
CA GLY A 268 15.48 33.07 18.71
C GLY A 268 14.53 33.89 19.58
N ILE A 269 14.73 35.21 19.72
CA ILE A 269 13.97 36.06 20.67
C ILE A 269 13.22 37.16 19.93
N ASP A 270 11.90 37.15 20.03
CA ASP A 270 11.03 38.24 19.61
C ASP A 270 10.92 39.28 20.72
N ASN A 271 11.57 40.42 20.52
CA ASN A 271 11.62 41.54 21.46
C ASN A 271 10.62 42.66 21.13
N ARG A 272 9.62 42.41 20.27
CA ARG A 272 8.61 43.42 19.92
C ARG A 272 7.83 43.92 21.14
N ASP A 273 7.55 43.03 22.10
CA ASP A 273 7.17 43.41 23.47
C ASP A 273 8.39 43.32 24.40
N LYS A 274 8.95 44.48 24.78
CA LYS A 274 10.11 44.55 25.67
C LYS A 274 9.83 44.02 27.07
N LYS A 275 8.56 44.01 27.50
CA LYS A 275 8.19 43.49 28.83
C LYS A 275 8.08 41.98 28.83
N ASN A 276 7.70 41.38 27.69
CA ASN A 276 7.50 39.94 27.54
C ASN A 276 8.13 39.41 26.24
N PRO A 277 9.46 39.26 26.19
CA PRO A 277 10.11 38.74 25.00
C PRO A 277 9.73 37.27 24.78
N ILE A 278 9.26 36.93 23.58
CA ILE A 278 8.88 35.56 23.22
C ILE A 278 10.12 34.84 22.67
N LYS A 279 10.55 33.79 23.36
CA LYS A 279 11.66 32.94 22.94
C LYS A 279 11.12 31.83 22.05
N LEU A 280 11.46 31.80 20.77
CA LEU A 280 10.94 30.82 19.81
C LEU A 280 11.17 29.36 20.27
N TRP A 281 12.26 29.09 21.00
CA TRP A 281 12.49 27.77 21.57
C TRP A 281 11.47 27.38 22.63
N THR A 282 10.84 28.31 23.36
CA THR A 282 9.77 27.94 24.31
C THR A 282 8.53 27.44 23.58
N ILE A 283 8.23 27.95 22.38
CA ILE A 283 7.15 27.43 21.53
C ILE A 283 7.51 26.02 21.04
N ILE A 284 8.74 25.82 20.59
CA ILE A 284 9.22 24.51 20.14
C ILE A 284 9.21 23.50 21.29
N PHE A 285 9.69 23.87 22.47
CA PHE A 285 9.65 23.03 23.68
C PHE A 285 8.22 22.77 24.14
N PHE A 286 7.30 23.72 23.98
CA PHE A 286 5.90 23.50 24.27
C PHE A 286 5.29 22.49 23.30
N LEU A 287 5.54 22.61 21.99
CA LEU A 287 5.05 21.66 20.99
C LEU A 287 5.66 20.26 21.16
N LEU A 288 6.97 20.17 21.40
CA LEU A 288 7.65 18.92 21.75
C LEU A 288 7.12 18.36 23.07
N GLY A 289 6.89 19.22 24.06
CA GLY A 289 6.32 18.85 25.35
C GLY A 289 4.92 18.27 25.20
N CYS A 290 4.05 18.90 24.41
CA CYS A 290 2.73 18.38 24.07
C CYS A 290 2.79 17.07 23.29
N GLY A 291 3.76 16.93 22.36
CA GLY A 291 3.99 15.69 21.64
C GLY A 291 4.42 14.55 22.56
N VAL A 292 5.44 14.78 23.39
CA VAL A 292 5.93 13.80 24.37
C VAL A 292 4.88 13.48 25.40
N ALA A 293 4.20 14.48 25.98
CA ALA A 293 3.13 14.28 26.95
C ALA A 293 1.96 13.51 26.32
N GLY A 294 1.60 13.82 25.08
CA GLY A 294 0.57 13.07 24.34
C GLY A 294 0.97 11.61 24.13
N SER A 295 2.20 11.34 23.73
CA SER A 295 2.72 9.98 23.58
C SER A 295 2.80 9.23 24.92
N VAL A 296 3.21 9.90 26.00
CA VAL A 296 3.27 9.32 27.35
C VAL A 296 1.87 9.03 27.87
N LEU A 297 0.92 9.96 27.74
CA LEU A 297 -0.48 9.75 28.14
C LEU A 297 -1.12 8.62 27.34
N PHE A 298 -0.87 8.56 26.03
CA PHE A 298 -1.32 7.45 25.19
C PHE A 298 -0.68 6.13 25.64
N GLY A 299 0.60 6.12 25.95
CA GLY A 299 1.32 4.97 26.49
C GLY A 299 0.76 4.50 27.84
N ILE A 300 0.50 5.42 28.77
CA ILE A 300 -0.11 5.14 30.07
C ILE A 300 -1.53 4.62 29.89
N GLN A 301 -2.33 5.24 29.02
CA GLN A 301 -3.68 4.78 28.73
C GLN A 301 -3.66 3.36 28.15
N ARG A 302 -2.73 3.06 27.24
CA ARG A 302 -2.54 1.71 26.67
C ARG A 302 -2.03 0.71 27.71
N TYR A 303 -1.12 1.12 28.58
CA TYR A 303 -0.61 0.30 29.68
C TYR A 303 -1.72 -0.04 30.71
N ASN A 304 -2.54 0.95 31.07
CA ASN A 304 -3.67 0.74 31.98
C ASN A 304 -4.80 -0.09 31.35
N ASN A 305 -4.77 -0.27 30.03
CA ASN A 305 -5.73 -1.07 29.30
C ASN A 305 -5.14 -2.42 28.84
N GLN A 306 -3.94 -2.82 29.31
CA GLN A 306 -3.37 -4.13 28.98
C GLN A 306 -4.33 -5.26 29.36
N GLY A 307 -4.45 -6.23 28.48
CA GLY A 307 -5.34 -7.38 28.68
C GLY A 307 -6.84 -7.06 28.56
N LYS A 308 -7.24 -5.79 28.40
CA LYS A 308 -8.65 -5.48 28.08
C LYS A 308 -9.02 -6.07 26.74
N MET A 309 -10.20 -6.64 26.72
CA MET A 309 -10.77 -7.34 25.58
C MET A 309 -12.07 -6.65 25.13
N TRP A 310 -12.40 -6.82 23.86
CA TRP A 310 -13.73 -6.49 23.33
C TRP A 310 -14.00 -7.27 22.04
N LEU A 311 -15.27 -7.52 21.77
CA LEU A 311 -15.73 -8.28 20.62
C LEU A 311 -16.19 -7.34 19.49
N THR A 312 -15.89 -7.71 18.25
CA THR A 312 -16.36 -7.00 17.05
C THR A 312 -16.76 -7.97 15.97
N PHE A 313 -17.78 -7.60 15.19
CA PHE A 313 -18.10 -8.27 13.93
C PHE A 313 -17.48 -7.51 12.76
N GLU A 314 -16.68 -8.20 11.96
CA GLU A 314 -16.11 -7.68 10.71
C GLU A 314 -16.78 -8.36 9.51
N ASP A 315 -17.06 -7.61 8.45
CA ASP A 315 -17.60 -8.22 7.23
C ASP A 315 -16.52 -9.08 6.56
N GLY A 316 -16.91 -10.26 6.06
CA GLY A 316 -15.98 -11.22 5.49
C GLY A 316 -15.30 -10.68 4.22
N LYS A 317 -13.97 -10.78 4.16
CA LYS A 317 -13.18 -10.37 2.97
C LYS A 317 -13.19 -11.42 1.86
N GLU A 318 -13.46 -12.68 2.21
CA GLU A 318 -13.52 -13.79 1.28
C GLU A 318 -14.92 -13.93 0.68
N LYS A 319 -15.02 -14.35 -0.59
CA LYS A 319 -16.31 -14.49 -1.32
C LYS A 319 -17.34 -15.37 -0.60
N ARG A 320 -16.90 -16.24 0.33
CA ARG A 320 -17.78 -17.17 1.07
C ARG A 320 -18.02 -16.77 2.52
N ALA A 321 -17.23 -15.88 3.12
CA ALA A 321 -17.43 -15.45 4.50
C ALA A 321 -18.43 -14.29 4.53
N ALA A 322 -19.54 -14.45 5.25
CA ALA A 322 -20.49 -13.37 5.48
C ALA A 322 -19.91 -12.37 6.49
N TYR A 323 -19.46 -12.87 7.65
CA TYR A 323 -18.81 -12.06 8.69
C TYR A 323 -17.89 -12.92 9.57
N VAL A 324 -17.03 -12.24 10.32
CA VAL A 324 -16.08 -12.84 11.28
C VAL A 324 -16.30 -12.19 12.64
N LEU A 325 -16.55 -12.99 13.68
CA LEU A 325 -16.50 -12.53 15.06
C LEU A 325 -15.03 -12.51 15.50
N THR A 326 -14.57 -11.36 15.98
CA THR A 326 -13.17 -11.14 16.38
C THR A 326 -13.11 -10.68 17.82
N LEU A 327 -12.29 -11.37 18.62
CA LEU A 327 -11.87 -10.91 19.94
C LEU A 327 -10.64 -10.04 19.78
N ASN A 328 -10.74 -8.81 20.25
CA ASN A 328 -9.66 -7.85 20.23
C ASN A 328 -9.04 -7.78 21.63
N ARG A 329 -7.72 -7.84 21.73
CA ARG A 329 -7.00 -7.73 23.01
C ARG A 329 -5.88 -6.72 22.90
N ILE A 330 -5.73 -5.87 23.91
CA ILE A 330 -4.60 -4.93 23.99
C ILE A 330 -3.38 -5.67 24.53
N GLU A 331 -2.34 -5.76 23.71
CA GLU A 331 -1.05 -6.35 24.07
C GLU A 331 0.09 -5.39 23.73
N GLY A 332 0.72 -4.83 24.77
CA GLY A 332 1.68 -3.75 24.65
C GLY A 332 1.10 -2.55 23.89
N LEU A 333 1.74 -2.22 22.76
CA LEU A 333 1.32 -1.12 21.89
C LEU A 333 0.42 -1.56 20.73
N VAL A 334 0.19 -2.87 20.58
CA VAL A 334 -0.62 -3.43 19.49
C VAL A 334 -1.98 -3.89 19.99
N VAL A 335 -2.95 -3.90 19.09
CA VAL A 335 -4.21 -4.62 19.29
C VAL A 335 -4.07 -5.93 18.54
N ARG A 336 -4.18 -7.05 19.26
CA ARG A 336 -4.31 -8.35 18.62
C ARG A 336 -5.75 -8.60 18.26
N HIS A 337 -5.94 -9.10 17.04
CA HIS A 337 -7.23 -9.45 16.48
C HIS A 337 -7.25 -10.97 16.35
N ILE A 338 -8.09 -11.63 17.14
CA ILE A 338 -8.17 -13.09 17.20
C ILE A 338 -9.52 -13.48 16.61
N PRO A 339 -9.55 -14.09 15.40
CA PRO A 339 -10.80 -14.57 14.83
C PRO A 339 -11.33 -15.71 15.70
N ILE A 340 -12.58 -15.56 16.17
CA ILE A 340 -13.27 -16.54 17.01
C ILE A 340 -14.13 -17.44 16.14
N SER A 341 -14.92 -16.85 15.24
CA SER A 341 -15.82 -17.61 14.38
C SER A 341 -15.95 -16.94 13.01
N VAL A 342 -16.15 -17.76 11.97
CA VAL A 342 -16.43 -17.30 10.61
C VAL A 342 -17.80 -17.84 10.21
N GLU A 343 -18.73 -16.95 9.92
CA GLU A 343 -20.00 -17.34 9.32
C GLU A 343 -19.88 -17.33 7.80
N TYR A 344 -20.37 -18.39 7.16
CA TYR A 344 -20.34 -18.50 5.70
C TYR A 344 -21.69 -18.15 5.07
N THR A 345 -21.66 -17.57 3.87
CA THR A 345 -22.87 -17.12 3.14
C THR A 345 -23.84 -18.25 2.78
N ASN A 346 -23.39 -19.51 2.82
CA ASN A 346 -24.21 -20.69 2.61
C ASN A 346 -24.81 -21.26 3.91
N GLY A 347 -24.63 -20.60 5.07
CA GLY A 347 -25.06 -21.10 6.38
C GLY A 347 -24.31 -22.36 6.82
N GLY A 348 -23.08 -22.55 6.31
CA GLY A 348 -22.30 -23.77 6.53
C GLY A 348 -21.68 -23.91 7.92
N ASN A 349 -21.72 -22.85 8.75
CA ASN A 349 -21.16 -22.90 10.10
C ASN A 349 -22.26 -22.67 11.15
N THR A 350 -22.88 -23.76 11.60
CA THR A 350 -23.90 -23.72 12.66
C THR A 350 -23.36 -23.25 14.01
N PHE A 351 -22.04 -23.22 14.18
CA PHE A 351 -21.39 -22.81 15.42
C PHE A 351 -21.12 -21.31 15.49
N ALA A 352 -21.41 -20.53 14.45
CA ALA A 352 -21.16 -19.10 14.46
C ALA A 352 -22.18 -18.34 15.35
N ILE A 353 -21.67 -17.44 16.21
CA ILE A 353 -22.53 -16.51 16.95
C ILE A 353 -23.12 -15.49 15.97
N ILE A 354 -24.43 -15.30 16.00
CA ILE A 354 -25.14 -14.45 15.05
C ILE A 354 -24.87 -12.96 15.29
N LYS A 355 -24.73 -12.17 14.21
CA LYS A 355 -24.43 -10.72 14.28
C LYS A 355 -25.45 -9.87 15.07
N ARG A 356 -26.69 -10.37 15.23
CA ARG A 356 -27.74 -9.72 16.04
C ARG A 356 -27.63 -10.02 17.55
N ALA A 357 -26.85 -11.04 17.92
CA ALA A 357 -26.61 -11.37 19.32
C ALA A 357 -25.69 -10.32 19.95
N THR A 358 -25.72 -10.24 21.28
CA THR A 358 -24.76 -9.44 22.07
C THR A 358 -23.77 -10.40 22.72
N PRO A 359 -22.70 -10.80 22.01
CA PRO A 359 -21.76 -11.75 22.57
C PRO A 359 -21.04 -11.16 23.79
N GLN A 360 -20.67 -12.02 24.72
CA GLN A 360 -19.99 -11.65 25.97
C GLN A 360 -18.69 -12.42 26.09
N GLU A 361 -17.64 -11.75 26.53
CA GLU A 361 -16.40 -12.36 26.97
C GLU A 361 -16.33 -12.43 28.51
N ARG A 362 -15.84 -13.54 29.04
CA ARG A 362 -15.54 -13.73 30.47
C ARG A 362 -14.18 -14.40 30.63
N VAL A 363 -13.52 -14.14 31.76
CA VAL A 363 -12.31 -14.86 32.15
C VAL A 363 -12.71 -15.87 33.20
N GLU A 364 -12.43 -17.15 32.94
CA GLU A 364 -12.83 -18.26 33.80
C GLU A 364 -11.64 -19.17 34.11
N ASP A 365 -11.61 -19.74 35.30
CA ASP A 365 -10.59 -20.71 35.71
C ASP A 365 -11.06 -22.11 35.33
N LEU A 366 -10.73 -22.54 34.10
CA LEU A 366 -11.20 -23.82 33.56
C LEU A 366 -10.18 -24.95 33.67
N PHE A 367 -8.92 -24.65 33.98
CA PHE A 367 -7.81 -25.60 33.85
C PHE A 367 -7.11 -25.91 35.19
N GLY A 368 -7.72 -25.55 36.32
CA GLY A 368 -7.18 -25.75 37.67
C GLY A 368 -5.88 -25.00 37.97
N SER A 369 -5.42 -24.15 37.05
CA SER A 369 -4.16 -23.44 37.13
C SER A 369 -4.11 -22.31 36.09
N GLU A 370 -3.33 -21.26 36.37
CA GLU A 370 -3.01 -20.25 35.35
C GLU A 370 -2.31 -20.92 34.14
N PRO A 371 -2.60 -20.49 32.90
CA PRO A 371 -3.42 -19.32 32.54
C PRO A 371 -4.93 -19.58 32.53
N TYR A 372 -5.70 -18.59 32.98
CA TYR A 372 -7.17 -18.55 32.86
C TYR A 372 -7.62 -18.68 31.41
N ALA A 373 -8.82 -19.22 31.22
CA ALA A 373 -9.49 -19.26 29.93
C ALA A 373 -10.24 -17.95 29.66
N VAL A 374 -10.33 -17.55 28.40
CA VAL A 374 -11.30 -16.55 27.94
C VAL A 374 -12.45 -17.29 27.28
N VAL A 375 -13.64 -17.16 27.84
CA VAL A 375 -14.87 -17.75 27.30
C VAL A 375 -15.65 -16.69 26.55
N VAL A 376 -15.92 -16.93 25.27
CA VAL A 376 -16.78 -16.07 24.45
C VAL A 376 -18.12 -16.76 24.25
N THR A 377 -19.19 -16.15 24.74
CA THR A 377 -20.55 -16.69 24.71
C THR A 377 -21.46 -15.85 23.83
N GLY A 378 -22.37 -16.48 23.09
CA GLY A 378 -23.42 -15.78 22.35
C GLY A 378 -24.48 -16.73 21.80
N GLU A 379 -25.54 -16.17 21.23
CA GLU A 379 -26.60 -16.95 20.58
C GLU A 379 -26.15 -17.38 19.18
N GLY A 380 -26.33 -18.66 18.84
CA GLY A 380 -26.12 -19.22 17.52
C GLY A 380 -27.38 -19.20 16.65
N TRP A 381 -27.33 -19.83 15.47
CA TRP A 381 -28.52 -20.05 14.66
C TRP A 381 -29.42 -21.10 15.30
N GLY A 382 -30.72 -20.82 15.40
CA GLY A 382 -31.67 -21.74 16.04
C GLY A 382 -31.94 -21.45 17.52
N GLY A 383 -31.29 -20.43 18.09
CA GLY A 383 -31.51 -20.01 19.48
C GLY A 383 -30.61 -20.72 20.49
N PHE A 384 -29.78 -21.66 20.03
CA PHE A 384 -28.82 -22.36 20.87
C PHE A 384 -27.74 -21.42 21.42
N LEU A 385 -27.21 -21.80 22.59
CA LEU A 385 -26.07 -21.14 23.20
C LEU A 385 -24.78 -21.64 22.53
N ILE A 386 -23.91 -20.71 22.16
CA ILE A 386 -22.57 -21.00 21.65
C ILE A 386 -21.55 -20.53 22.67
N LYS A 387 -20.55 -21.38 22.97
CA LYS A 387 -19.38 -20.99 23.77
C LYS A 387 -18.08 -21.39 23.09
N TYR A 388 -17.21 -20.40 22.91
CA TYR A 388 -15.80 -20.60 22.53
C TYR A 388 -14.93 -20.52 23.76
N VAL A 389 -13.94 -21.40 23.86
CA VAL A 389 -12.92 -21.36 24.92
C VAL A 389 -11.59 -21.00 24.29
N LEU A 390 -10.92 -19.99 24.85
CA LEU A 390 -9.57 -19.59 24.45
C LEU A 390 -8.60 -19.74 25.61
N LYS A 391 -7.37 -20.14 25.32
CA LYS A 391 -6.29 -20.30 26.30
C LYS A 391 -5.04 -19.53 25.87
N GLU A 392 -4.31 -18.98 26.84
CA GLU A 392 -3.03 -18.33 26.58
C GLU A 392 -1.98 -19.38 26.15
N THR A 393 -1.28 -19.12 25.06
CA THR A 393 -0.15 -19.92 24.56
C THR A 393 1.10 -19.04 24.44
N ASP A 394 2.25 -19.62 24.13
CA ASP A 394 3.48 -18.87 23.83
C ASP A 394 3.29 -17.85 22.67
N ASN A 395 2.31 -18.11 21.80
CA ASN A 395 1.96 -17.25 20.67
C ASN A 395 0.81 -16.28 20.96
N GLY A 396 0.34 -16.22 22.21
CA GLY A 396 -0.82 -15.43 22.64
C GLY A 396 -2.08 -16.29 22.80
N LEU A 397 -3.22 -15.62 22.97
CA LEU A 397 -4.51 -16.25 23.16
C LEU A 397 -4.98 -16.99 21.88
N ALA A 398 -5.32 -18.27 22.02
CA ALA A 398 -5.74 -19.15 20.92
C ALA A 398 -7.00 -19.96 21.30
N LEU A 399 -7.79 -20.35 20.30
CA LEU A 399 -8.94 -21.24 20.48
C LEU A 399 -8.49 -22.62 21.00
N VAL A 400 -9.25 -23.17 21.94
CA VAL A 400 -9.08 -24.54 22.44
C VAL A 400 -9.97 -25.46 21.59
N PRO A 401 -9.40 -26.39 20.82
CA PRO A 401 -10.19 -27.30 19.99
C PRO A 401 -11.07 -28.23 20.82
N ILE A 402 -12.16 -28.72 20.23
CA ILE A 402 -13.07 -29.70 20.83
C ILE A 402 -13.14 -30.91 19.91
N VAL A 403 -12.94 -32.10 20.49
CA VAL A 403 -13.17 -33.38 19.82
C VAL A 403 -14.51 -33.93 20.26
N GLY A 404 -15.47 -33.93 19.34
CA GLY A 404 -16.85 -34.38 19.57
C GLY A 404 -17.02 -35.87 19.81
N GLU A 405 -18.27 -36.31 19.99
CA GLU A 405 -18.68 -37.70 20.22
C GLU A 405 -18.15 -38.67 19.14
N TYR A 406 -17.93 -38.18 17.91
CA TYR A 406 -17.52 -39.00 16.77
C TYR A 406 -16.00 -39.08 16.55
N GLY A 407 -15.20 -38.45 17.41
CA GLY A 407 -13.72 -38.52 17.38
C GLY A 407 -13.05 -37.53 16.44
N GLU A 408 -11.76 -37.77 16.14
CA GLU A 408 -10.91 -36.85 15.35
C GLU A 408 -11.49 -36.67 13.92
N GLY A 409 -11.87 -35.44 13.59
CA GLY A 409 -12.60 -35.09 12.37
C GLY A 409 -13.98 -34.46 12.62
N ASP A 410 -14.50 -34.58 13.84
CA ASP A 410 -15.57 -33.74 14.41
C ASP A 410 -14.95 -32.61 15.23
N ASP A 411 -13.96 -31.95 14.62
CA ASP A 411 -13.20 -30.86 15.24
C ASP A 411 -14.09 -29.62 15.24
N ASN A 412 -14.76 -29.38 16.36
CA ASN A 412 -15.57 -28.21 16.58
C ASN A 412 -14.73 -27.14 17.30
N ASP A 413 -14.84 -25.90 16.87
CA ASP A 413 -14.16 -24.76 17.51
C ASP A 413 -14.98 -24.19 18.68
N ALA A 414 -16.23 -24.64 18.85
CA ALA A 414 -17.16 -24.17 19.87
C ALA A 414 -18.08 -25.27 20.39
N PHE A 415 -18.49 -25.10 21.64
CA PHE A 415 -19.61 -25.81 22.25
C PHE A 415 -20.94 -25.22 21.77
N HIS A 416 -21.94 -26.05 21.58
CA HIS A 416 -23.25 -25.70 21.03
C HIS A 416 -24.37 -26.59 21.55
N ALA A 417 -25.19 -26.03 22.43
CA ALA A 417 -26.31 -26.73 23.05
C ALA A 417 -27.39 -25.73 23.51
N ASP A 418 -28.51 -26.23 24.05
CA ASP A 418 -29.53 -25.37 24.66
C ASP A 418 -28.96 -24.73 25.95
N GLU A 419 -28.26 -25.53 26.76
CA GLU A 419 -27.51 -25.07 27.93
C GLU A 419 -26.08 -25.60 27.91
N ILE A 420 -25.13 -24.76 28.35
CA ILE A 420 -23.72 -25.13 28.47
C ILE A 420 -23.23 -24.66 29.83
N SER A 421 -22.70 -25.59 30.63
CA SER A 421 -22.11 -25.28 31.94
C SER A 421 -20.69 -25.82 32.07
N PHE A 422 -19.89 -25.17 32.91
CA PHE A 422 -18.58 -25.65 33.32
C PHE A 422 -18.72 -26.16 34.75
N VAL A 423 -18.35 -27.42 35.01
CA VAL A 423 -18.52 -28.07 36.30
C VAL A 423 -17.24 -28.80 36.68
N ASP A 424 -16.82 -28.70 37.94
CA ASP A 424 -15.75 -29.51 38.52
C ASP A 424 -16.40 -30.72 39.21
N THR A 425 -16.48 -31.85 38.49
CA THR A 425 -17.26 -33.00 38.95
C THR A 425 -16.52 -33.89 39.95
N ASP A 426 -15.19 -33.87 39.94
CA ASP A 426 -14.35 -34.71 40.81
C ASP A 426 -13.54 -33.94 41.87
N GLY A 427 -13.57 -32.60 41.82
CA GLY A 427 -12.92 -31.71 42.78
C GLY A 427 -11.43 -31.52 42.52
N ASP A 428 -10.93 -31.83 41.32
CA ASP A 428 -9.52 -31.67 40.95
C ASP A 428 -9.16 -30.24 40.48
N GLY A 429 -10.18 -29.39 40.31
CA GLY A 429 -10.06 -28.00 39.87
C GLY A 429 -10.05 -27.82 38.34
N ILE A 430 -10.08 -28.90 37.57
CA ILE A 430 -10.22 -28.89 36.11
C ILE A 430 -11.71 -28.96 35.78
N MET A 431 -12.20 -27.98 35.03
CA MET A 431 -13.62 -27.92 34.71
C MET A 431 -13.93 -28.84 33.52
N GLU A 432 -14.86 -29.77 33.72
CA GLU A 432 -15.57 -30.43 32.64
C GLU A 432 -16.60 -29.49 32.01
N VAL A 433 -16.96 -29.77 30.76
CA VAL A 433 -18.05 -29.08 30.06
C VAL A 433 -19.24 -30.01 29.97
N ASP A 434 -20.40 -29.52 30.39
CA ASP A 434 -21.70 -30.17 30.22
C ASP A 434 -22.51 -29.43 29.14
N GLU A 435 -22.75 -30.10 28.02
CA GLU A 435 -23.68 -29.66 26.98
C GLU A 435 -25.02 -30.38 27.15
N ALA A 436 -26.06 -29.65 27.54
CA ALA A 436 -27.41 -30.17 27.72
C ALA A 436 -28.29 -29.82 26.51
N GLY A 437 -28.86 -30.85 25.87
CA GLY A 437 -29.81 -30.72 24.76
C GLY A 437 -31.18 -31.29 25.11
N TYR A 438 -32.24 -30.51 24.85
CA TYR A 438 -33.62 -30.88 25.14
C TYR A 438 -34.26 -31.58 23.95
N VAL A 439 -34.85 -32.75 24.20
CA VAL A 439 -35.58 -33.53 23.20
C VAL A 439 -37.04 -33.64 23.62
N PHE A 440 -37.88 -32.93 22.88
CA PHE A 440 -39.32 -32.89 23.10
C PHE A 440 -40.03 -34.07 22.43
N TYR A 441 -40.95 -34.71 23.14
CA TYR A 441 -41.78 -35.80 22.61
C TYR A 441 -43.27 -35.49 22.74
N GLU A 442 -44.03 -35.67 21.65
CA GLU A 442 -45.50 -35.48 21.70
C GLU A 442 -46.22 -36.54 22.53
N ASN A 443 -45.63 -37.72 22.68
CA ASN A 443 -46.27 -38.91 23.25
C ASN A 443 -45.40 -39.66 24.29
N ALA A 444 -44.33 -39.02 24.78
CA ALA A 444 -43.47 -39.53 25.84
C ALA A 444 -43.01 -38.36 26.73
N LEU A 445 -42.36 -38.66 27.86
CA LEU A 445 -41.74 -37.62 28.66
C LEU A 445 -40.52 -37.05 27.92
N ASP A 446 -40.37 -35.73 27.99
CA ASP A 446 -39.23 -35.01 27.46
C ASP A 446 -37.93 -35.49 28.10
N GLN A 447 -36.84 -35.38 27.36
CA GLN A 447 -35.53 -35.91 27.76
C GLN A 447 -34.48 -34.83 27.65
N ILE A 448 -33.56 -34.82 28.61
CA ILE A 448 -32.37 -33.99 28.59
C ILE A 448 -31.19 -34.93 28.35
N TRP A 449 -30.42 -34.64 27.30
CA TRP A 449 -29.21 -35.37 26.97
C TRP A 449 -28.00 -34.53 27.31
N HIS A 450 -27.11 -35.07 28.13
CA HIS A 450 -25.88 -34.41 28.57
C HIS A 450 -24.69 -35.02 27.85
N SER A 451 -23.91 -34.19 27.15
CA SER A 451 -22.63 -34.57 26.57
C SER A 451 -21.50 -33.94 27.39
N TRP A 452 -20.62 -34.78 27.94
CA TRP A 452 -19.55 -34.35 28.84
C TRP A 452 -18.19 -34.36 28.16
N TYR A 453 -17.44 -33.28 28.35
CA TYR A 453 -16.10 -33.09 27.79
C TYR A 453 -15.09 -32.79 28.90
N GLN A 454 -13.92 -33.41 28.81
CA GLN A 454 -12.81 -33.20 29.75
C GLN A 454 -11.63 -32.55 29.03
N TYR A 455 -10.91 -31.65 29.71
CA TYR A 455 -9.74 -31.01 29.13
C TYR A 455 -8.51 -31.94 29.18
N ASN A 456 -8.00 -32.31 28.01
CA ASN A 456 -6.76 -33.05 27.88
C ASN A 456 -5.57 -32.08 27.78
N ALA A 457 -4.90 -31.82 28.91
CA ALA A 457 -3.78 -30.87 28.98
C ALA A 457 -2.60 -31.24 28.07
N SER A 458 -2.37 -32.53 27.80
CA SER A 458 -1.28 -32.99 26.94
C SER A 458 -1.54 -32.73 25.46
N ALA A 459 -2.81 -32.82 25.05
CA ALA A 459 -3.25 -32.54 23.69
C ALA A 459 -3.68 -31.08 23.47
N GLY A 460 -3.94 -30.34 24.56
CA GLY A 460 -4.37 -28.94 24.52
C GLY A 460 -5.80 -28.74 24.00
N ARG A 461 -6.69 -29.73 24.17
CA ARG A 461 -8.05 -29.75 23.62
C ARG A 461 -9.05 -30.38 24.60
N TYR A 462 -10.34 -30.09 24.42
CA TYR A 462 -11.42 -30.81 25.10
C TYR A 462 -11.76 -32.09 24.34
N GLU A 463 -11.99 -33.18 25.07
CA GLU A 463 -12.33 -34.49 24.52
C GLU A 463 -13.62 -35.00 25.14
N PHE A 464 -14.58 -35.41 24.30
CA PHE A 464 -15.79 -36.09 24.75
C PHE A 464 -15.44 -37.39 25.50
N PHE A 465 -16.05 -37.63 26.66
CA PHE A 465 -15.77 -38.84 27.44
C PHE A 465 -17.01 -39.55 27.99
N ARG A 466 -18.16 -38.87 28.12
CA ARG A 466 -19.39 -39.47 28.65
C ARG A 466 -20.63 -38.81 28.06
N LYS A 467 -21.71 -39.60 27.93
CA LYS A 467 -23.04 -39.12 27.61
C LYS A 467 -24.06 -39.70 28.55
N ASP A 468 -24.84 -38.83 29.19
CA ASP A 468 -25.87 -39.20 30.15
C ASP A 468 -27.24 -38.79 29.64
N LYS A 469 -28.28 -39.38 30.23
CA LYS A 469 -29.67 -39.06 29.93
C LYS A 469 -30.44 -38.86 31.23
N GLU A 470 -31.20 -37.78 31.26
CA GLU A 470 -32.17 -37.46 32.31
C GLU A 470 -33.58 -37.35 31.73
N ILE A 471 -34.60 -37.68 32.54
CA ILE A 471 -36.01 -37.45 32.18
C ILE A 471 -36.36 -36.06 32.70
N ALA A 472 -36.75 -35.15 31.81
CA ALA A 472 -37.15 -33.80 32.21
C ALA A 472 -38.37 -33.87 33.13
N THR A 473 -38.31 -33.17 34.26
CA THR A 473 -39.45 -33.00 35.16
C THR A 473 -40.29 -31.79 34.71
N GLU A 474 -41.54 -31.68 35.18
CA GLU A 474 -42.46 -30.57 34.81
C GLU A 474 -41.91 -29.15 35.11
N TRP A 475 -40.75 -29.04 35.77
CA TRP A 475 -40.12 -27.76 36.14
C TRP A 475 -38.86 -27.42 35.35
N ASP A 476 -38.40 -28.31 34.45
CA ASP A 476 -37.14 -28.15 33.72
C ASP A 476 -37.30 -27.51 32.32
N ILE A 477 -38.53 -27.10 31.95
CA ILE A 477 -38.90 -26.60 30.61
C ILE A 477 -39.30 -25.11 30.63
#